data_AF-A0A3M1NKG8-F1
#
_entry.id   AF-A0A3M1NKG8-F1
#
_cell.length_a   1.000
_cell.length_b   1.000
_cell.length_c   1.000
_cell.angle_alpha   90.00
_cell.angle_beta   90.00
_cell.angle_gamma   90.00
#
_symmetry.space_group_name_H-M   'P 1'
#
loop_
_entity.id
_entity.type
_entity.pdbx_description
1 polymer ?
#
loop_
_entity_poly.entity_id
_entity_poly.type
_entity_poly.pdbx_seq_one_letter_code
_entity_poly.pdbx_strand_id
1 'polypeptide(L)'
;MSNFLAIATATATLQQLLLESLGVDVPGADATTLRPDNARLTTPGNYGVNIYLYQTAPNTAWRNSDLPTRDASGRLRQRPKIALDLHYLLTFYGDEESLQPQRILGSVARTLHARPVLTGAMIQAA
;
A
#
# COMPACT_ATOMS: atom_id res chain seq x y z
N MET A 1 4.23 5.00 14.49
CA MET A 1 4.98 5.53 13.34
C MET A 1 6.33 6.08 13.79
N SER A 2 7.33 6.03 12.92
CA SER A 2 8.71 6.50 13.16
C SER A 2 8.95 7.95 12.70
N ASN A 3 8.33 8.38 11.59
CA ASN A 3 8.39 9.74 11.04
C ASN A 3 7.14 10.07 10.20
N PHE A 4 7.04 11.28 9.65
CA PHE A 4 5.90 11.73 8.82
C PHE A 4 5.84 11.06 7.44
N LEU A 5 6.96 10.51 6.96
CA LEU A 5 7.04 9.82 5.67
C LEU A 5 6.43 8.41 5.72
N ALA A 6 6.27 7.82 6.90
CA ALA A 6 5.90 6.42 7.06
C ALA A 6 4.64 5.98 6.27
N ILE A 7 3.60 6.82 6.21
CA ILE A 7 2.36 6.49 5.47
C ILE A 7 2.59 6.58 3.95
N ALA A 8 3.34 7.59 3.50
CA ALA A 8 3.69 7.76 2.09
C ALA A 8 4.58 6.61 1.63
N THR A 9 5.60 6.24 2.40
CA THR A 9 6.48 5.10 2.10
C THR A 9 5.72 3.78 2.10
N ALA A 10 4.78 3.55 3.03
CA ALA A 10 3.96 2.33 3.01
C ALA A 10 3.12 2.23 1.73
N THR A 11 2.54 3.36 1.28
CA THR A 11 1.77 3.43 0.03
C THR A 11 2.65 3.19 -1.19
N ALA A 12 3.83 3.84 -1.25
CA ALA A 12 4.81 3.65 -2.32
C ALA A 12 5.34 2.21 -2.38
N THR A 13 5.59 1.59 -1.22
CA THR A 13 6.04 0.19 -1.14
C THR A 13 4.97 -0.75 -1.70
N LEU A 14 3.70 -0.51 -1.37
CA LEU A 14 2.58 -1.29 -1.92
C LEU A 14 2.45 -1.09 -3.44
N GLN A 15 2.58 0.16 -3.91
CA GLN A 15 2.58 0.49 -5.34
C GLN A 15 3.69 -0.26 -6.08
N GLN A 16 4.93 -0.19 -5.60
CA GLN A 16 6.07 -0.84 -6.20
C GLN A 16 5.91 -2.37 -6.24
N LEU A 17 5.45 -2.97 -5.13
CA LEU A 17 5.17 -4.41 -5.07
C LEU A 17 4.21 -4.86 -6.17
N LEU A 18 3.12 -4.10 -6.38
CA LEU A 18 2.13 -4.43 -7.40
C LEU A 18 2.67 -4.17 -8.80
N LEU A 19 3.36 -3.05 -9.02
CA LEU A 19 3.97 -2.69 -10.30
C LEU A 19 4.96 -3.75 -10.78
N GLU A 20 5.81 -4.28 -9.89
CA GLU A 20 6.75 -5.36 -10.21
C GLU A 20 6.04 -6.61 -10.73
N SER A 21 4.93 -7.00 -10.09
CA SER A 21 4.15 -8.18 -10.52
C SER A 21 3.39 -7.94 -11.82
N LEU A 22 2.80 -6.74 -11.98
CA LEU A 22 2.04 -6.37 -13.17
C LEU A 22 2.92 -6.28 -14.41
N GLY A 23 4.15 -5.77 -14.29
CA GLY A 23 5.10 -5.70 -15.40
C GLY A 23 5.40 -7.06 -16.03
N VAL A 24 5.25 -8.15 -15.28
CA VAL A 24 5.42 -9.53 -15.77
C VAL A 24 4.10 -10.12 -16.29
N ASP A 25 3.01 -9.97 -15.55
CA ASP A 25 1.74 -10.65 -15.85
C ASP A 25 0.89 -9.94 -16.92
N VAL A 26 0.90 -8.61 -16.90
CA VAL A 26 0.10 -7.74 -17.77
C VAL A 26 0.99 -6.58 -18.24
N PRO A 27 1.84 -6.81 -19.26
CA PRO A 27 2.77 -5.80 -19.74
C PRO A 27 2.07 -4.49 -20.08
N GLY A 28 2.61 -3.38 -19.57
CA GLY A 28 2.07 -2.03 -19.77
C GLY A 28 0.99 -1.61 -18.77
N ALA A 29 0.55 -2.49 -17.87
CA ALA A 29 -0.34 -2.12 -16.78
C ALA A 29 0.40 -1.26 -15.73
N ASP A 30 -0.25 -0.17 -15.29
CA ASP A 30 0.31 0.75 -14.30
C ASP A 30 -0.24 0.46 -12.89
N ALA A 31 0.47 0.92 -11.87
CA ALA A 31 0.01 0.96 -10.49
C ALA A 31 0.02 2.41 -10.02
N THR A 32 -1.15 2.99 -9.77
CA THR A 32 -1.30 4.41 -9.42
C THR A 32 -1.77 4.60 -7.99
N THR A 33 -1.55 5.79 -7.42
CA THR A 33 -1.99 6.16 -6.06
C THR A 33 -2.87 7.42 -6.09
N LEU A 34 -3.71 7.53 -7.11
CA LEU A 34 -4.51 8.70 -7.41
C LEU A 34 -5.84 8.66 -6.66
N ARG A 35 -6.49 9.82 -6.56
CA ARG A 35 -7.89 9.86 -6.14
C ARG A 35 -8.77 9.12 -7.16
N PRO A 36 -9.86 8.46 -6.73
CA PRO A 36 -10.73 7.69 -7.63
C PRO A 36 -11.38 8.52 -8.75
N ASP A 37 -11.53 9.83 -8.56
CA ASP A 37 -12.10 10.78 -9.54
C ASP A 37 -11.06 11.34 -10.53
N ASN A 38 -9.82 10.85 -10.51
CA ASN A 38 -8.77 11.35 -11.37
C ASN A 38 -8.95 10.89 -12.83
N ALA A 39 -9.02 11.85 -13.77
CA ALA A 39 -9.22 11.59 -15.20
C ALA A 39 -8.15 10.68 -15.84
N ARG A 40 -6.96 10.55 -15.25
CA ARG A 40 -5.93 9.60 -15.73
C ARG A 40 -6.40 8.15 -15.69
N LEU A 41 -7.30 7.81 -14.76
CA LEU A 41 -7.85 6.46 -14.59
C LEU A 41 -8.83 6.07 -15.69
N THR A 42 -9.41 7.05 -16.39
CA THR A 42 -10.39 6.84 -17.47
C THR A 42 -9.85 7.27 -18.83
N THR A 43 -8.57 7.65 -18.90
CA THR A 43 -7.92 8.03 -20.16
C THR A 43 -7.76 6.79 -21.05
N PRO A 44 -8.24 6.81 -22.30
CA PRO A 44 -8.10 5.69 -23.23
C PRO A 44 -6.65 5.24 -23.38
N GLY A 45 -6.43 3.92 -23.35
CA GLY A 45 -5.09 3.32 -23.43
C GLY A 45 -4.38 3.17 -22.08
N ASN A 46 -4.85 3.83 -21.02
CA ASN A 46 -4.36 3.56 -19.67
C ASN A 46 -5.13 2.37 -19.07
N TYR A 47 -4.40 1.43 -18.49
CA TYR A 47 -4.96 0.29 -17.76
C TYR A 47 -4.04 -0.05 -16.59
N GLY A 48 -4.61 -0.56 -15.50
CA GLY A 48 -3.85 -0.77 -14.28
C GLY A 48 -4.70 -0.96 -13.03
N VAL A 49 -4.02 -0.82 -11.89
CA VAL A 49 -4.63 -0.79 -10.56
C VAL A 49 -4.40 0.58 -9.93
N ASN A 50 -5.43 1.16 -9.32
CA ASN A 50 -5.32 2.35 -8.50
C ASN A 50 -5.46 1.99 -7.01
N ILE A 51 -4.54 2.51 -6.21
CA ILE A 51 -4.35 2.23 -4.79
C ILE A 51 -4.70 3.49 -4.01
N TYR A 52 -5.91 3.54 -3.48
CA TYR A 52 -6.41 4.73 -2.79
C TYR A 52 -6.54 4.50 -1.28
N LEU A 53 -5.81 5.26 -0.47
CA LEU A 53 -5.96 5.27 0.99
C LEU A 53 -7.25 6.02 1.36
N TYR A 54 -8.35 5.30 1.57
CA TYR A 54 -9.66 5.92 1.81
C TYR A 54 -9.95 6.16 3.30
N GLN A 55 -9.28 5.43 4.20
CA GLN A 55 -9.49 5.57 5.64
C GLN A 55 -8.22 5.21 6.42
N THR A 56 -8.00 5.93 7.52
CA THR A 56 -7.01 5.60 8.54
C THR A 56 -7.69 5.48 9.90
N ALA A 57 -7.42 4.41 10.64
CA ALA A 57 -8.00 4.19 11.96
C ALA A 57 -6.90 3.88 13.00
N PRO A 58 -7.05 4.24 14.28
CA PRO A 58 -6.10 3.80 15.30
C PRO A 58 -6.24 2.31 15.58
N ASN A 59 -5.14 1.56 15.47
CA ASN A 59 -5.13 0.13 15.73
C ASN A 59 -5.37 -0.14 17.22
N THR A 60 -6.47 -0.86 17.53
CA THR A 60 -6.91 -1.12 18.92
C THR A 60 -5.97 -2.07 19.66
N ALA A 61 -5.41 -3.07 18.98
CA ALA A 61 -4.51 -4.06 19.58
C ALA A 61 -3.17 -3.43 20.02
N TRP A 62 -2.73 -2.38 19.35
CA TRP A 62 -1.46 -1.70 19.63
C TRP A 62 -1.63 -0.36 20.37
N ARG A 63 -2.86 0.00 20.76
CA ARG A 63 -3.18 1.30 21.34
C ARG A 63 -2.41 1.61 22.62
N ASN A 64 -2.10 0.59 23.43
CA ASN A 64 -1.35 0.73 24.69
C ASN A 64 0.18 0.79 24.50
N SER A 65 0.67 0.81 23.24
CA SER A 65 2.10 0.95 22.92
C SER A 65 2.54 2.42 22.77
N ASP A 66 1.69 3.36 23.17
CA ASP A 66 1.90 4.81 23.09
C ASP A 66 2.71 5.38 24.28
N LEU A 67 2.78 4.65 25.40
CA LEU A 67 3.54 5.08 26.57
C LEU A 67 5.05 4.79 26.43
N PRO A 68 5.93 5.76 26.75
CA PRO A 68 7.37 5.51 26.78
C PRO A 68 7.73 4.63 27.99
N THR A 69 8.55 3.61 27.77
CA THR A 69 9.20 2.87 28.87
C THR A 69 10.66 3.26 28.98
N ARG A 70 11.18 3.37 30.19
CA ARG A 70 12.58 3.68 30.49
C ARG A 70 13.21 2.54 31.29
N ASP A 71 14.52 2.34 31.11
CA ASP A 71 15.27 1.40 31.95
C ASP A 71 15.66 2.03 33.30
N ALA A 72 16.29 1.25 34.19
CA ALA A 72 16.74 1.70 35.51
C ALA A 72 17.76 2.85 35.46
N SER A 73 18.41 3.09 34.30
CA SER A 73 19.31 4.22 34.08
C SER A 73 18.59 5.46 33.54
N GLY A 74 17.27 5.42 33.38
CA GLY A 74 16.45 6.50 32.83
C GLY A 74 16.48 6.58 31.30
N ARG A 75 17.20 5.68 30.62
CA ARG A 75 17.30 5.67 29.16
C ARG A 75 16.01 5.12 28.55
N LEU A 76 15.58 5.73 27.44
CA LEU A 76 14.36 5.34 26.74
C LEU A 76 14.52 3.95 26.12
N ARG A 77 13.70 2.99 26.58
CA ARG A 77 13.67 1.61 26.11
C ARG A 77 12.64 1.42 24.99
N GLN A 78 11.48 2.04 25.12
CA GLN A 78 10.42 2.02 24.10
C GLN A 78 10.06 3.44 23.70
N ARG A 79 10.14 3.71 22.39
CA ARG A 79 9.60 4.95 21.83
C ARG A 79 8.08 4.82 21.69
N PRO A 80 7.31 5.87 22.05
CA PRO A 80 5.90 5.98 21.72
C PRO A 80 5.65 5.71 20.25
N LYS A 81 4.66 4.89 19.92
CA LYS A 81 4.25 4.62 18.55
C LYS A 81 2.77 4.95 18.40
N ILE A 82 2.43 5.80 17.44
CA ILE A 82 1.06 5.82 16.90
C ILE A 82 0.87 4.58 16.02
N ALA A 83 -0.05 3.71 16.42
CA ALA A 83 -0.43 2.51 15.68
C ALA A 83 -1.66 2.82 14.83
N LEU A 84 -1.54 2.69 13.52
CA LEU A 84 -2.58 3.00 12.56
C LEU A 84 -2.84 1.77 11.68
N ASP A 85 -4.12 1.51 11.44
CA ASP A 85 -4.61 0.67 10.37
C ASP A 85 -4.88 1.55 9.15
N LEU A 86 -4.27 1.19 8.01
CA LEU A 86 -4.38 1.89 6.74
C LEU A 86 -5.31 1.09 5.82
N HIS A 87 -6.47 1.64 5.51
CA HIS A 87 -7.46 0.97 4.67
C HIS A 87 -7.37 1.48 3.24
N TYR A 88 -6.93 0.60 2.34
CA TYR A 88 -6.80 0.89 0.90
C TYR A 88 -7.98 0.33 0.12
N LEU A 89 -8.42 1.08 -0.88
CA LEU A 89 -9.35 0.64 -1.91
C LEU A 89 -8.53 0.42 -3.19
N LEU A 90 -8.58 -0.80 -3.72
CA LEU A 90 -7.98 -1.17 -5.00
C LEU A 90 -9.05 -1.14 -6.08
N THR A 91 -8.89 -0.29 -7.09
CA THR A 91 -9.78 -0.24 -8.25
C THR A 91 -9.00 -0.59 -9.51
N PHE A 92 -9.56 -1.47 -10.33
CA PHE A 92 -8.93 -1.96 -11.55
C PHE A 92 -9.61 -1.31 -12.75
N TYR A 93 -8.81 -0.85 -13.71
CA TYR A 93 -9.31 -0.11 -14.86
C TYR A 93 -8.56 -0.52 -16.13
N GLY A 94 -9.20 -0.36 -17.27
CA GLY A 94 -8.70 -0.76 -18.59
C GLY A 94 -9.84 -1.07 -19.54
N ASP A 95 -9.54 -1.80 -20.59
CA ASP A 95 -10.55 -2.27 -21.55
C ASP A 95 -11.37 -3.43 -20.98
N GLU A 96 -12.67 -3.17 -20.79
CA GLU A 96 -13.64 -4.14 -20.26
C GLU A 96 -13.97 -5.24 -21.28
N GLU A 97 -13.91 -4.95 -22.59
CA GLU A 97 -14.24 -5.95 -23.61
C GLU A 97 -13.21 -7.08 -23.67
N SER A 98 -11.93 -6.74 -23.46
CA SER A 98 -10.84 -7.71 -23.37
C SER A 98 -10.60 -8.25 -21.94
N LEU A 99 -11.48 -7.92 -20.99
CA LEU A 99 -11.40 -8.33 -19.60
C LEU A 99 -10.07 -7.96 -18.92
N GLN A 100 -9.46 -6.83 -19.32
CA GLN A 100 -8.21 -6.36 -18.72
C GLN A 100 -8.32 -6.15 -17.21
N PRO A 101 -9.35 -5.47 -16.68
CA PRO A 101 -9.48 -5.26 -15.23
C PRO A 101 -9.50 -6.55 -14.42
N GLN A 102 -10.15 -7.60 -14.94
CA GLN A 102 -10.28 -8.90 -14.28
C GLN A 102 -8.94 -9.66 -14.28
N ARG A 103 -8.15 -9.55 -15.36
CA ARG A 103 -6.79 -10.11 -15.42
C ARG A 103 -5.84 -9.42 -14.43
N ILE A 104 -5.91 -8.08 -14.36
CA ILE A 104 -5.12 -7.28 -13.41
C ILE A 104 -5.50 -7.64 -11.97
N LEU A 105 -6.80 -7.75 -11.67
CA LEU A 105 -7.30 -8.24 -10.38
C LEU A 105 -6.72 -9.61 -10.03
N GLY A 106 -6.71 -10.56 -10.97
CA GLY A 106 -6.13 -11.88 -10.77
C GLY A 106 -4.65 -11.86 -10.42
N SER A 107 -3.85 -11.05 -11.12
CA SER A 107 -2.43 -10.84 -10.82
C SER A 107 -2.23 -10.23 -9.43
N VAL A 108 -2.93 -9.14 -9.12
CA VAL A 108 -2.83 -8.45 -7.83
C VAL A 108 -3.25 -9.35 -6.67
N ALA A 109 -4.36 -10.08 -6.80
CA ALA A 109 -4.82 -11.01 -5.77
C ALA A 109 -3.78 -12.12 -5.50
N ARG A 110 -3.19 -12.69 -6.55
CA ARG A 110 -2.11 -13.68 -6.43
C ARG A 110 -0.88 -13.09 -5.74
N THR A 111 -0.47 -11.88 -6.12
CA THR A 111 0.70 -11.20 -5.54
C THR A 111 0.52 -10.91 -4.06
N LEU A 112 -0.63 -10.35 -3.66
CA LEU A 112 -0.92 -10.05 -2.25
C LEU A 112 -1.06 -11.32 -1.41
N HIS A 113 -1.61 -12.40 -1.97
CA HIS A 113 -1.66 -13.69 -1.29
C HIS A 113 -0.26 -14.31 -1.11
N ALA A 114 0.61 -14.22 -2.13
CA ALA A 114 1.96 -14.75 -2.06
C ALA A 114 2.91 -13.91 -1.20
N ARG A 115 2.67 -12.59 -1.11
CA ARG A 115 3.47 -11.63 -0.35
C ARG A 115 2.58 -10.80 0.58
N PRO A 116 2.02 -11.40 1.65
CA PRO A 116 1.05 -10.75 2.53
C PRO A 116 1.67 -9.72 3.49
N VAL A 117 3.01 -9.60 3.51
CA VAL A 117 3.74 -8.74 4.44
C VAL A 117 4.68 -7.82 3.68
N LEU A 118 4.53 -6.51 3.88
CA LEU A 118 5.51 -5.51 3.46
C LEU A 118 6.69 -5.55 4.44
N THR A 119 7.82 -6.08 4.00
CA THR A 119 9.00 -6.24 4.84
C THR A 119 9.72 -4.91 5.06
N GLY A 120 10.52 -4.81 6.12
CA GLY A 120 11.34 -3.62 6.37
C GLY A 120 12.32 -3.31 5.23
N ALA A 121 12.84 -4.34 4.56
CA ALA A 121 13.71 -4.17 3.39
C ALA A 121 12.97 -3.54 2.20
N MET A 122 11.72 -3.93 1.96
CA MET A 122 10.89 -3.32 0.92
C MET A 122 10.60 -1.85 1.24
N ILE A 123 10.29 -1.54 2.51
CA ILE A 123 10.01 -0.18 2.97
C ILE A 123 11.25 0.72 2.86
N GLN A 124 12.45 0.18 3.03
CA GLN A 124 13.70 0.93 2.90
C GLN A 124 14.11 1.16 1.43
N ALA A 125 13.64 0.31 0.52
CA ALA A 125 13.95 0.38 -0.91
C ALA A 125 12.98 1.27 -1.70
N ALA A 126 11.79 1.53 -1.16
CA ALA A 126 10.75 2.38 -1.72
C ALA A 126 10.99 3.87 -1.44
#